data_AF-A0A0P8W2M8-F1
#
_entry.id   AF-A0A0P8W2M8-F1
#
_cell.length_a   1.000
_cell.length_b   1.000
_cell.length_c   1.000
_cell.angle_alpha   90.00
_cell.angle_beta   90.00
_cell.angle_gamma   90.00
#
_symmetry.space_group_name_H-M   'P 1'
#
loop_
_entity.id
_entity.type
_entity.pdbx_description
1 polymer ?
#
loop_
_entity_poly.entity_id
_entity_poly.type
_entity_poly.pdbx_seq_one_letter_code
_entity_poly.pdbx_strand_id
1 'polypeptide(L)'
;MIIAENLKKTYETKIRKGFLKSEKTTIEAVKELNMELKRGKIVGLLGVNGAGKTTSIKMLSTLLLPTSGTISVDGIDAVKNPMEVKKKINMVAGVRGCFTGV
;
A
#
# COMPACT_ATOMS: atom_id res chain seq x y z
N MET A 1 0.02 14.39 -9.87
CA MET A 1 0.25 13.23 -10.75
C MET A 1 0.95 12.20 -9.91
N ILE A 2 0.44 10.98 -9.87
CA ILE A 2 1.08 9.85 -9.17
C ILE A 2 1.39 8.78 -10.20
N ILE A 3 2.62 8.26 -10.19
CA ILE A 3 3.06 7.19 -11.08
C ILE A 3 3.60 6.08 -10.18
N ALA A 4 3.10 4.85 -10.38
CA ALA A 4 3.61 3.66 -9.72
C ALA A 4 3.98 2.63 -10.78
N GLU A 5 5.20 2.11 -10.70
CA GLU A 5 5.74 1.14 -11.67
C GLU A 5 6.23 -0.11 -10.94
N ASN A 6 5.77 -1.26 -11.42
CA ASN A 6 6.12 -2.60 -10.95
C ASN A 6 6.07 -2.73 -9.42
N LEU A 7 5.05 -2.10 -8.81
CA LEU A 7 4.98 -1.97 -7.37
C LEU A 7 4.60 -3.31 -6.73
N LYS A 8 5.44 -3.80 -5.81
CA LYS A 8 5.24 -5.08 -5.11
C LYS A 8 5.27 -4.89 -3.61
N LYS A 9 4.47 -5.67 -2.90
CA LYS A 9 4.54 -5.79 -1.44
C LYS A 9 4.45 -7.25 -1.03
N THR A 10 5.47 -7.70 -0.33
CA THR A 10 5.55 -9.03 0.26
C THR A 10 5.68 -8.94 1.77
N TYR A 11 5.23 -9.99 2.45
CA TYR A 11 5.37 -10.19 3.89
C TYR A 11 5.89 -11.59 4.15
N GLU A 12 6.89 -11.71 5.02
CA GLU A 12 7.30 -13.01 5.54
C GLU A 12 6.38 -13.42 6.70
N THR A 13 5.86 -14.64 6.65
CA THR A 13 5.07 -15.23 7.72
C THR A 13 5.54 -16.64 8.01
N LYS A 14 5.15 -17.19 9.16
CA LYS A 14 5.39 -18.59 9.52
C LYS A 14 4.07 -19.33 9.51
N ILE A 15 3.96 -20.36 8.68
CA ILE A 15 2.82 -21.27 8.69
C ILE A 15 3.20 -22.49 9.54
N ARG A 16 2.33 -22.90 10.47
CA ARG A 16 2.51 -24.15 11.22
C ARG A 16 2.25 -25.35 10.29
N LYS A 17 3.22 -26.24 10.18
CA LYS A 17 3.09 -27.58 9.59
C LYS A 17 3.00 -28.60 10.73
N GLY A 18 1.78 -28.86 11.21
CA GLY A 18 1.53 -29.81 12.31
C GLY A 18 1.83 -29.25 13.70
N PHE A 19 1.97 -30.14 14.69
CA PHE A 19 2.06 -29.77 16.11
C PHE A 19 3.40 -29.16 16.54
N LEU A 20 4.52 -29.51 15.89
CA LEU A 20 5.87 -29.13 16.34
C LEU A 20 6.72 -28.39 15.29
N LYS A 21 6.24 -28.22 14.05
CA LYS A 21 7.05 -27.64 12.96
C LYS A 21 6.38 -26.39 12.37
N SER A 22 7.17 -25.36 12.10
CA SER A 22 6.74 -24.16 11.38
C SER A 22 7.66 -23.89 10.20
N GLU A 23 7.10 -23.45 9.09
CA GLU A 23 7.81 -23.12 7.86
C GLU A 23 7.64 -21.63 7.55
N LYS A 24 8.75 -20.95 7.22
CA LYS A 24 8.68 -19.57 6.73
C LYS A 24 8.13 -19.59 5.30
N THR A 25 7.17 -18.72 5.02
CA THR A 25 6.63 -18.51 3.68
C THR A 25 6.48 -17.02 3.42
N THR A 26 6.46 -16.66 2.14
CA THR A 26 6.31 -15.28 1.68
C THR A 26 4.93 -15.13 1.08
N ILE A 27 4.16 -14.17 1.59
CA ILE A 27 2.84 -13.80 1.05
C ILE A 27 2.99 -12.51 0.24
N GLU A 28 2.54 -12.55 -1.00
CA GLU A 28 2.47 -11.38 -1.87
C GLU A 28 1.14 -10.65 -1.65
N ALA A 29 1.16 -9.56 -0.90
CA ALA A 29 -0.02 -8.72 -0.70
C ALA A 29 -0.33 -7.86 -1.92
N VAL A 30 0.69 -7.46 -2.67
CA VAL A 30 0.59 -6.80 -3.98
C VAL A 30 1.66 -7.39 -4.87
N LYS A 31 1.26 -7.98 -6.00
CA LYS A 31 2.18 -8.70 -6.90
C LYS A 31 2.91 -7.79 -7.87
N GLU A 32 2.17 -6.98 -8.61
CA GLU A 32 2.73 -6.04 -9.58
C GLU A 32 1.66 -5.02 -9.93
N LEU A 33 1.78 -3.82 -9.36
CA LEU A 33 0.85 -2.73 -9.62
C LEU A 33 1.55 -1.66 -10.47
N ASN A 34 1.02 -1.46 -11.67
CA ASN A 34 1.37 -0.37 -12.58
C ASN A 34 0.17 0.58 -12.67
N MET A 35 0.36 1.86 -12.34
CA MET A 35 -0.73 2.83 -12.30
C MET A 35 -0.25 4.26 -12.55
N GLU A 36 -1.02 5.00 -13.33
CA GLU A 36 -0.84 6.43 -13.55
C GLU A 36 -2.11 7.20 -13.13
N LEU A 37 -1.98 8.08 -12.14
CA LEU A 37 -3.05 8.95 -11.65
C LEU A 37 -2.76 10.39 -12.05
N LYS A 38 -3.48 10.87 -13.07
CA LYS A 38 -3.40 12.25 -13.54
C LYS A 38 -4.07 13.21 -12.53
N ARG A 39 -3.62 14.47 -12.49
CA ARG A 39 -4.24 15.50 -11.65
C ARG A 39 -5.72 15.69 -12.04
N GLY A 40 -6.56 15.97 -11.05
CA GLY A 40 -8.01 16.19 -11.26
C GLY A 40 -8.82 14.93 -11.53
N LYS A 41 -8.20 13.74 -11.61
CA LYS A 41 -8.93 12.49 -11.78
C LYS A 41 -9.33 11.88 -10.44
N ILE A 42 -10.57 11.39 -10.38
CA ILE A 42 -11.07 10.56 -9.29
C ILE A 42 -10.97 9.10 -9.74
N VAL A 43 -10.40 8.25 -8.89
CA VAL A 43 -10.25 6.82 -9.15
C VAL A 43 -10.78 5.99 -7.99
N GLY A 44 -11.39 4.86 -8.30
CA GLY A 44 -11.84 3.87 -7.32
C GLY A 44 -11.03 2.59 -7.44
N LEU A 45 -10.56 2.05 -6.32
CA LEU A 45 -9.91 0.74 -6.26
C LEU A 45 -10.89 -0.29 -5.70
N LEU A 46 -11.44 -1.14 -6.56
CA LEU A 46 -12.42 -2.18 -6.21
C LEU A 46 -11.80 -3.59 -6.23
N GLY A 47 -12.37 -4.48 -5.43
CA GLY A 47 -11.90 -5.87 -5.31
C GLY A 47 -12.38 -6.52 -4.02
N VAL A 48 -12.20 -7.83 -3.89
CA VAL A 48 -12.59 -8.60 -2.69
C VAL A 48 -11.74 -8.28 -1.46
N ASN A 49 -12.20 -8.66 -0.28
CA ASN A 49 -11.40 -8.57 0.94
C ASN A 49 -10.12 -9.41 0.80
N GLY A 50 -8.98 -8.85 1.21
CA GLY A 50 -7.68 -9.51 1.03
C GLY A 50 -7.02 -9.30 -0.35
N ALA A 51 -7.68 -8.66 -1.33
CA ALA A 51 -7.10 -8.41 -2.65
C ALA A 51 -5.93 -7.39 -2.69
N GLY A 52 -5.47 -6.90 -1.54
CA GLY A 52 -4.38 -5.93 -1.46
C GLY A 52 -4.77 -4.45 -1.54
N LYS A 53 -6.07 -4.10 -1.64
CA LYS A 53 -6.55 -2.71 -1.81
C LYS A 53 -5.97 -1.72 -0.80
N THR A 54 -6.13 -2.01 0.49
CA THR A 54 -5.63 -1.16 1.57
C THR A 54 -4.10 -1.06 1.54
N THR A 55 -3.42 -2.16 1.19
CA THR A 55 -1.97 -2.19 1.01
C THR A 55 -1.55 -1.26 -0.13
N SER A 56 -2.21 -1.34 -1.29
CA SER A 56 -1.95 -0.46 -2.44
C SER A 56 -2.18 1.01 -2.12
N ILE A 57 -3.31 1.35 -1.47
CA ILE A 57 -3.62 2.74 -1.08
C ILE A 57 -2.53 3.27 -0.12
N LYS A 58 -2.15 2.50 0.90
CA LYS A 58 -1.09 2.90 1.83
C LYS A 58 0.26 3.08 1.16
N MET A 59 0.57 2.28 0.12
CA MET A 59 1.80 2.46 -0.65
C MET A 59 1.77 3.73 -1.49
N LEU A 60 0.69 3.95 -2.25
CA LEU A 60 0.51 5.16 -3.05
C LEU A 60 0.49 6.44 -2.20
N SER A 61 0.02 6.33 -0.95
CA SER A 61 0.02 7.44 0.02
C SER A 61 1.32 7.58 0.82
N THR A 62 2.37 6.81 0.50
CA THR A 62 3.68 6.81 1.20
C THR A 62 3.65 6.45 2.69
N LEU A 63 2.55 5.83 3.14
CA LEU A 63 2.42 5.33 4.52
C LEU A 63 2.99 3.92 4.67
N LEU A 64 3.17 3.21 3.56
CA LEU A 64 3.77 1.89 3.52
C LEU A 64 4.80 1.85 2.38
N LEU A 65 6.04 1.50 2.68
CA LEU A 65 7.03 1.31 1.61
C LEU A 65 6.76 -0.01 0.87
N PRO A 66 6.87 -0.02 -0.47
CA PRO A 66 6.84 -1.25 -1.23
C PRO A 66 8.05 -2.13 -0.89
N THR A 67 7.96 -3.42 -1.17
CA THR A 67 9.14 -4.30 -1.15
C THR A 67 10.01 -4.06 -2.39
N SER A 68 9.39 -3.76 -3.53
CA SER A 68 10.08 -3.40 -4.78
C SER A 68 9.21 -2.53 -5.68
N GLY A 69 9.82 -1.93 -6.70
CA GLY A 69 9.16 -0.99 -7.62
C GLY A 69 9.35 0.47 -7.18
N THR A 70 8.75 1.38 -7.94
CA THR A 70 8.92 2.83 -7.75
C THR A 70 7.58 3.53 -7.61
N ILE A 71 7.57 4.63 -6.86
CA ILE A 71 6.42 5.53 -6.75
C ILE A 71 6.95 6.96 -6.89
N SER A 72 6.36 7.73 -7.80
CA SER A 72 6.62 9.16 -7.98
C SER A 72 5.35 9.96 -7.75
N VAL A 73 5.44 11.03 -6.97
CA VAL A 73 4.34 11.95 -6.68
C VAL A 73 4.78 13.35 -7.09
N ASP A 74 4.13 13.90 -8.12
CA ASP A 74 4.47 15.20 -8.70
C ASP A 74 5.95 15.32 -9.09
N GLY A 75 6.53 14.22 -9.62
CA GLY A 75 7.93 14.14 -10.01
C GLY A 75 8.90 13.79 -8.88
N ILE A 76 8.42 13.69 -7.64
CA ILE A 76 9.25 13.37 -6.46
C ILE A 76 9.20 11.87 -6.19
N ASP A 77 10.38 11.25 -6.13
CA ASP A 77 10.52 9.85 -5.69
C ASP A 77 10.07 9.71 -4.23
N ALA A 78 9.00 8.95 -4.03
CA ALA A 78 8.36 8.76 -2.73
C ALA A 78 9.15 7.87 -1.77
N VAL A 79 10.04 7.01 -2.29
CA VAL A 79 10.90 6.14 -1.47
C VAL A 79 12.11 6.94 -0.98
N LYS A 80 12.69 7.77 -1.84
CA LYS A 80 13.85 8.61 -1.51
C LYS A 80 13.47 9.84 -0.68
N ASN A 81 12.35 10.48 -0.98
CA ASN A 81 11.93 11.75 -0.36
C ASN A 81 10.53 11.67 0.27
N PRO A 82 10.28 10.74 1.21
CA PRO A 82 8.94 10.50 1.76
C PRO A 82 8.37 11.72 2.51
N MET A 83 9.23 12.51 3.17
CA MET A 83 8.80 13.69 3.92
C MET A 83 8.25 14.81 3.02
N GLU A 84 8.79 14.96 1.81
CA GLU A 84 8.31 15.95 0.85
C GLU A 84 6.97 15.51 0.26
N VAL A 85 6.84 14.21 -0.06
CA VAL A 85 5.60 13.65 -0.60
C VAL A 85 4.47 13.68 0.44
N LYS A 86 4.75 13.41 1.72
CA LYS A 86 3.75 13.50 2.80
C LYS A 86 3.14 14.88 2.97
N LYS A 87 3.82 15.96 2.57
CA LYS A 87 3.25 17.32 2.57
C LYS A 87 2.24 17.54 1.44
N LYS A 88 2.23 16.67 0.42
CA LYS A 88 1.39 16.77 -0.78
C LYS A 88 0.20 15.79 -0.79
N ILE A 89 0.18 14.82 0.13
CA ILE A 89 -0.85 13.78 0.19
C ILE A 89 -1.55 13.82 1.54
N ASN A 90 -2.88 13.93 1.50
CA ASN A 90 -3.74 13.65 2.65
C ASN A 90 -4.37 12.27 2.50
N MET A 91 -4.41 11.51 3.61
CA MET A 91 -5.14 10.25 3.70
C MET A 91 -6.19 10.36 4.79
N VAL A 92 -7.44 10.06 4.43
CA VAL A 92 -8.54 9.90 5.38
C VAL A 92 -8.79 8.41 5.56
N ALA A 93 -8.54 7.91 6.75
CA ALA A 93 -8.84 6.52 7.11
C ALA A 93 -10.20 6.46 7.81
N GLY A 94 -11.09 5.57 7.36
CA GLY A 94 -12.30 5.25 8.10
C GLY A 94 -11.94 4.46 9.35
N VAL A 95 -11.83 5.14 10.49
CA VAL A 95 -11.62 4.49 11.78
C VAL A 95 -12.99 4.00 12.27
N ARG A 96 -13.18 2.69 12.43
CA ARG A 96 -14.30 2.16 13.22
C ARG A 96 -13.98 2.47 14.69
N GLY A 97 -14.62 3.48 15.27
CA GLY A 97 -14.53 3.74 16.72
C GLY A 97 -14.61 5.19 17.22
N CYS A 98 -14.64 6.22 16.37
CA CYS A 98 -14.63 7.63 16.83
C CYS A 98 -16.01 8.21 17.26
N PHE A 99 -16.97 7.37 17.65
CA PHE A 99 -18.18 7.82 18.35
C PHE A 99 -18.41 6.92 19.58
N THR A 100 -17.73 7.21 20.68
CA THR A 100 -18.24 6.90 22.02
C THR A 100 -18.95 8.16 22.51
N GLY A 101 -20.16 8.36 22.01
CA GLY A 101 -21.13 9.30 22.55
C GLY A 101 -22.25 8.51 23.20
N VAL A 102 -21.96 7.99 24.39
CA VAL A 102 -22.85 7.76 25.55
C VAL A 102 -21.96 7.49 26.76
#